data_AF-A0A920BIL7-F1
#
_entry.id   AF-A0A920BIL7-F1
#
_cell.length_a   1.000
_cell.length_b   1.000
_cell.length_c   1.000
_cell.angle_alpha   90.00
_cell.angle_beta   90.00
_cell.angle_gamma   90.00
#
_symmetry.space_group_name_H-M   'P 1'
#
loop_
_entity.id
_entity.type
_entity.pdbx_description
1 polymer ?
#
loop_
_entity_poly.entity_id
_entity_poly.type
_entity_poly.pdbx_seq_one_letter_code
_entity_poly.pdbx_strand_id
1 'polypeptide(L)'
;MELSIDEKRAHLSDALMSTDVEAALWHLVDTGLADEIVPELPALRLEQDPIHRHKEVLSHTIAVTAKTPDDLVVRLAALFHDIGKPATRLLNMVV
;
A
#
# COMPACT_ATOMS: atom_id res chain seq x y z
N MET A 1 -21.51 5.76 -0.50
CA MET A 1 -21.94 4.85 -1.57
C MET A 1 -20.77 3.91 -1.75
N GLU A 2 -20.98 2.62 -1.53
CA GLU A 2 -19.90 1.64 -1.60
C GLU A 2 -19.53 1.43 -3.08
N LEU A 3 -18.24 1.53 -3.39
CA LEU A 3 -17.70 1.31 -4.72
C LEU A 3 -17.93 -0.15 -5.12
N SER A 4 -18.34 -0.35 -6.37
CA SER A 4 -18.35 -1.68 -6.98
C SER A 4 -16.92 -2.21 -7.12
N ILE A 5 -16.78 -3.54 -7.25
CA ILE A 5 -15.47 -4.18 -7.43
C ILE A 5 -14.75 -3.64 -8.67
N ASP A 6 -15.47 -3.35 -9.75
CA ASP A 6 -14.89 -2.85 -10.99
C ASP A 6 -14.40 -1.40 -10.83
N GLU A 7 -15.12 -0.56 -10.09
CA GLU A 7 -14.66 0.79 -9.73
C GLU A 7 -13.41 0.73 -8.85
N LYS A 8 -13.39 -0.15 -7.84
CA LYS A 8 -12.20 -0.36 -6.99
C LYS A 8 -10.98 -0.77 -7.82
N ARG A 9 -11.16 -1.71 -8.75
CA ARG A 9 -10.10 -2.16 -9.66
C ARG A 9 -9.61 -1.05 -10.58
N ALA A 10 -10.53 -0.26 -11.15
CA ALA A 10 -10.20 0.86 -12.01
C ALA A 10 -9.38 1.90 -11.25
N HIS A 11 -9.83 2.33 -10.08
CA HIS A 11 -9.10 3.28 -9.23
C HIS A 11 -7.69 2.81 -8.87
N LEU A 12 -7.52 1.54 -8.48
CA LEU A 12 -6.19 1.01 -8.17
C LEU A 12 -5.30 0.95 -9.42
N SER A 13 -5.84 0.49 -10.55
CA SER A 13 -5.09 0.36 -11.80
C SER A 13 -4.69 1.73 -12.35
N ASP A 14 -5.58 2.71 -12.30
CA ASP A 14 -5.33 4.09 -12.74
C ASP A 14 -4.24 4.74 -11.87
N ALA A 15 -4.29 4.55 -10.55
CA ALA A 15 -3.25 5.03 -9.67
C ALA A 15 -1.89 4.37 -9.97
N LEU A 16 -1.89 3.05 -10.19
CA LEU A 16 -0.68 2.31 -10.53
C LEU A 16 -0.16 2.60 -11.93
N MET A 17 -0.96 3.15 -12.84
CA MET A 17 -0.54 3.54 -14.20
C MET A 17 -0.42 5.05 -14.39
N SER A 18 -0.52 5.82 -13.30
CA SER A 18 -0.28 7.27 -13.30
C SER A 18 1.15 7.59 -13.74
N THR A 19 1.32 8.71 -14.44
CA THR A 19 2.63 9.31 -14.74
C THR A 19 3.47 9.49 -13.48
N ASP A 20 2.82 9.81 -12.36
CA ASP A 20 3.40 9.86 -11.02
C ASP A 20 2.65 8.88 -10.11
N VAL A 21 3.12 7.63 -10.09
CA VAL A 21 2.53 6.54 -9.28
C VAL A 21 2.76 6.76 -7.78
N GLU A 22 3.85 7.41 -7.38
CA GLU A 22 4.11 7.70 -5.97
C GLU A 22 3.08 8.69 -5.43
N ALA A 23 2.87 9.81 -6.14
CA ALA A 23 1.86 10.79 -5.76
C ALA A 23 0.44 10.19 -5.80
N ALA A 24 0.13 9.35 -6.79
CA ALA A 24 -1.19 8.71 -6.90
C ALA A 24 -1.47 7.74 -5.74
N LEU A 25 -0.48 6.93 -5.32
CA LEU A 25 -0.63 6.02 -4.19
C LEU A 25 -0.76 6.76 -2.86
N TRP A 26 0.01 7.83 -2.65
CA TRP A 26 -0.17 8.69 -1.48
C TRP A 26 -1.54 9.35 -1.46
N HIS A 27 -2.03 9.82 -2.61
CA HIS A 27 -3.37 10.37 -2.72
C HIS A 27 -4.46 9.36 -2.33
N LEU A 28 -4.36 8.11 -2.79
CA LEU A 28 -5.29 7.04 -2.38
C LEU A 28 -5.31 6.87 -0.85
N VAL A 29 -4.14 6.87 -0.21
CA VAL A 29 -4.03 6.70 1.25
C VAL A 29 -4.54 7.93 2.00
N ASP A 30 -4.07 9.13 1.65
CA ASP A 30 -4.35 10.35 2.41
C ASP A 30 -5.81 10.82 2.28
N THR A 31 -6.50 10.43 1.19
CA THR A 31 -7.93 10.68 1.02
C THR A 31 -8.83 9.66 1.73
N GLY A 32 -8.25 8.56 2.24
CA GLY A 32 -9.00 7.43 2.79
C GLY A 32 -9.63 6.52 1.74
N LEU A 33 -9.39 6.75 0.44
CA LEU A 33 -9.90 5.87 -0.62
C LEU A 33 -9.26 4.47 -0.54
N ALA A 34 -8.01 4.40 -0.09
CA ALA A 34 -7.31 3.14 0.13
C ALA A 34 -7.99 2.26 1.20
N ASP A 35 -8.66 2.84 2.19
CA ASP A 35 -9.40 2.08 3.22
C ASP A 35 -10.54 1.25 2.61
N GLU A 36 -11.11 1.69 1.49
CA GLU A 36 -12.19 1.00 0.79
C GLU A 36 -11.71 0.04 -0.31
N ILE A 37 -10.56 0.33 -0.94
CA ILE A 37 -10.03 -0.42 -2.09
C ILE A 37 -9.02 -1.50 -1.65
N VAL A 38 -8.03 -1.13 -0.84
CA VAL A 38 -6.93 -2.01 -0.38
C VAL A 38 -6.59 -1.65 1.08
N PRO A 39 -7.42 -2.03 2.07
CA PRO A 39 -7.27 -1.60 3.46
C PRO A 39 -5.93 -2.04 4.11
N GLU A 40 -5.29 -3.07 3.56
CA GLU A 40 -3.97 -3.51 4.03
C GLU A 40 -2.85 -2.51 3.68
N LEU A 41 -3.03 -1.67 2.65
CA LEU A 41 -2.05 -0.64 2.27
C LEU A 41 -1.90 0.43 3.36
N PRO A 42 -2.95 1.16 3.81
CA PRO A 42 -2.81 2.11 4.91
C PRO A 42 -2.43 1.42 6.22
N ALA A 43 -2.77 0.14 6.43
CA ALA A 43 -2.35 -0.62 7.61
C ALA A 43 -0.82 -0.77 7.73
N LEU A 44 -0.07 -0.71 6.61
CA LEU A 44 1.41 -0.68 6.63
C LEU A 44 1.97 0.55 7.36
N ARG A 45 1.17 1.63 7.49
CA ARG A 45 1.54 2.83 8.26
C ARG A 45 1.60 2.57 9.76
N LEU A 46 0.84 1.59 10.26
CA LEU A 46 0.77 1.26 11.69
C LEU A 46 1.92 0.34 12.15
N GLU A 47 2.77 -0.14 11.24
CA GLU A 47 3.95 -0.97 11.59
C GLU A 47 5.11 -0.20 12.23
N GLN A 48 4.88 1.04 12.65
CA GLN A 48 5.88 1.88 13.31
C GLN A 48 6.16 1.33 14.71
N ASP A 49 7.35 0.77 14.92
CA ASP A 49 7.85 0.39 16.25
C ASP A 49 8.20 1.67 17.05
N PRO A 50 7.73 1.82 18.30
CA PRO A 50 8.01 2.98 19.15
C PRO A 50 9.49 3.25 19.44
N ILE A 51 10.42 2.32 19.17
CA ILE A 51 11.83 2.47 19.59
C ILE A 51 12.85 2.57 18.44
N HIS A 52 12.56 2.16 17.19
CA HIS A 52 13.63 2.07 16.16
C HIS A 52 13.34 2.75 14.81
N ARG A 53 14.26 3.68 14.50
CA ARG A 53 14.34 4.66 13.41
C ARG A 53 14.35 4.20 11.95
N HIS A 54 14.10 2.94 11.59
CA HIS A 54 14.31 2.53 10.18
C HIS A 54 13.29 1.53 9.65
N LYS A 55 12.19 2.08 9.11
CA LYS A 55 11.63 1.91 7.76
C LYS A 55 10.11 2.02 7.87
N GLU A 56 9.55 3.15 7.43
CA GLU A 56 8.10 3.20 7.29
C GLU A 56 7.71 2.25 6.17
N VAL A 57 7.01 1.17 6.50
CA VAL A 57 6.73 0.08 5.55
C VAL A 57 5.84 0.58 4.42
N LEU A 58 4.88 1.45 4.72
CA LEU A 58 4.07 2.12 3.69
C LEU A 58 4.92 2.94 2.71
N SER A 59 5.78 3.84 3.20
CA SER A 59 6.59 4.67 2.31
C SER A 59 7.63 3.86 1.54
N HIS A 60 8.16 2.80 2.15
CA HIS A 60 9.02 1.83 1.47
C HIS A 60 8.28 1.13 0.33
N THR A 61 7.10 0.60 0.58
CA THR A 61 6.27 -0.07 -0.43
C THR A 61 5.95 0.87 -1.59
N ILE A 62 5.50 2.09 -1.31
CA ILE A 62 5.20 3.09 -2.35
C ILE A 62 6.47 3.41 -3.17
N ALA A 63 7.60 3.66 -2.52
CA ALA A 63 8.86 3.96 -3.20
C ALA A 63 9.42 2.78 -4.02
N VAL A 64 9.18 1.54 -3.60
CA VAL A 64 9.53 0.33 -4.38
C VAL A 64 8.64 0.23 -5.61
N THR A 65 7.32 0.39 -5.46
CA THR A 65 6.38 0.41 -6.59
C THR A 65 6.75 1.47 -7.62
N ALA A 66 7.09 2.68 -7.17
CA ALA A 66 7.47 3.80 -8.05
C ALA A 66 8.76 3.56 -8.84
N LYS A 67 9.64 2.67 -8.38
CA LYS A 67 10.90 2.31 -9.07
C LYS A 67 10.75 1.16 -10.05
N THR A 68 9.56 0.58 -10.18
CA THR A 68 9.32 -0.48 -11.15
C THR A 68 8.96 0.07 -12.54
N PRO A 69 9.17 -0.72 -13.60
CA PRO A 69 8.68 -0.38 -14.94
C PRO A 69 7.20 0.00 -14.95
N ASP A 70 6.79 0.75 -15.97
CA ASP A 70 5.39 1.12 -16.22
C ASP A 70 4.61 -0.07 -16.80
N ASP A 71 4.48 -1.10 -15.97
CA ASP A 71 3.74 -2.33 -16.25
C ASP A 71 2.87 -2.64 -15.03
N LEU A 72 1.56 -2.77 -15.25
CA LEU A 72 0.58 -2.93 -14.19
C LEU A 72 0.84 -4.20 -13.35
N VAL A 73 1.25 -5.30 -13.98
CA VAL A 73 1.50 -6.57 -13.28
C VAL A 73 2.72 -6.44 -12.38
N VAL A 74 3.80 -5.83 -12.87
CA VAL A 74 5.00 -5.60 -12.07
C VAL A 74 4.73 -4.64 -10.91
N ARG A 75 3.96 -3.57 -11.15
CA ARG A 75 3.58 -2.61 -10.11
C ARG A 75 2.67 -3.22 -9.04
N LEU A 76 1.72 -4.08 -9.43
CA LEU A 76 0.90 -4.84 -8.48
C LEU A 76 1.76 -5.79 -7.64
N ALA A 77 2.71 -6.50 -8.25
CA ALA A 77 3.63 -7.37 -7.52
C ALA A 77 4.48 -6.59 -6.51
N ALA A 78 4.98 -5.42 -6.89
CA ALA A 78 5.73 -4.54 -6.01
C ALA A 78 4.87 -3.96 -4.88
N LEU A 79 3.64 -3.52 -5.17
CA LEU A 79 2.72 -3.00 -4.15
C LEU A 79 2.42 -4.06 -3.08
N PHE A 80 2.26 -5.32 -3.49
CA PHE A 80 1.83 -6.41 -2.60
C PHE A 80 2.96 -7.23 -1.98
N HIS A 81 4.22 -6.99 -2.32
CA HIS A 81 5.34 -7.82 -1.84
C HIS A 81 5.44 -7.91 -0.31
N ASP A 82 4.97 -6.86 0.39
CA ASP A 82 5.04 -6.71 1.85
C ASP A 82 3.64 -6.61 2.50
N ILE A 83 2.55 -6.78 1.75
CA ILE A 83 1.18 -6.50 2.24
C ILE A 83 0.73 -7.42 3.40
N GLY A 84 1.36 -8.59 3.53
CA GLY A 84 1.08 -9.55 4.60
C GLY A 84 1.80 -9.27 5.93
N LYS A 85 2.70 -8.29 6.00
CA LYS A 85 3.46 -8.00 7.23
C LYS A 85 2.56 -7.67 8.44
N PRO A 86 1.45 -6.91 8.30
CA PRO A 86 0.59 -6.60 9.44
C PRO A 86 -0.08 -7.85 10.02
N ALA A 87 -0.53 -8.76 9.14
CA ALA A 87 -1.26 -9.97 9.53
C ALA A 87 -0.35 -11.08 10.08
N THR A 88 0.94 -11.09 9.73
CA THR A 88 1.89 -12.18 10.05
C THR A 88 2.87 -11.86 11.17
N ARG A 89 2.87 -10.62 11.68
CA ARG A 89 3.62 -10.28 12.90
C ARG A 89 2.86 -10.84 14.12
N LEU A 90 3.14 -12.09 14.47
CA LEU A 90 2.81 -12.67 15.77
C LEU A 90 3.52 -11.86 16.87
N LEU A 91 2.83 -10.92 17.51
CA LEU A 91 3.20 -10.46 18.84
C LEU A 91 2.89 -11.60 19.81
N ASN A 92 3.76 -12.61 19.86
CA ASN A 92 3.78 -13.57 20.94
C ASN A 92 4.39 -12.87 22.18
N MET A 93 3.64 -11.92 22.76
CA MET A 93 3.91 -11.42 24.10
C MET A 93 3.45 -12.48 25.10
N VAL A 94 4.27 -13.50 25.30
CA VAL A 94 4.39 -14.13 26.61
C VAL A 94 5.38 -13.27 27.37
N VAL A 95 4.85 -12.50 28.31
CA VAL A 95 5.62 -11.92 29.44
C VAL A 95 6.27 -13.02 30.27
#